data_AF-A0A9J6PBF6-F1
#
_entry.id   AF-A0A9J6PBF6-F1
#
_cell.length_a   1.000
_cell.length_b   1.000
_cell.length_c   1.000
_cell.angle_alpha   90.00
_cell.angle_beta   90.00
_cell.angle_gamma   90.00
#
_symmetry.space_group_name_H-M   'P 1'
#
loop_
_entity.id
_entity.type
_entity.pdbx_description
1 polymer ?
#
loop_
_entity_poly.entity_id
_entity_poly.type
_entity_poly.pdbx_seq_one_letter_code
_entity_poly.pdbx_strand_id
1 'polypeptide(L)'
;MARPAPRTAPARADDRPKSKGGIGTFIGILIAGAVGTVVFVYLSGIFPYVGRESGRLEGPAAAAHYQAGFVPSETLGLKTFYYLSGQTVFVEYDAAIAAGALRLTVMREGMPESLREHVVTASGRGLFVVPIASSGLYTIGVAPVPSPEDAALPRLAYTVHWGAR
;
A
#
# COMPACT_ATOMS: atom_id res chain seq x y z
N MET A 1 -67.85 53.57 -39.53
CA MET A 1 -66.46 53.15 -39.81
C MET A 1 -66.04 52.20 -38.69
N ALA A 2 -65.92 50.90 -38.98
CA ALA A 2 -65.64 49.86 -37.98
C ALA A 2 -64.12 49.68 -37.80
N ARG A 3 -63.63 49.68 -36.56
CA ARG A 3 -62.23 49.39 -36.22
C ARG A 3 -61.96 47.88 -36.32
N PRO A 4 -60.90 47.41 -37.00
CA PRO A 4 -60.52 46.01 -36.98
C PRO A 4 -59.92 45.61 -35.62
N ALA A 5 -60.27 44.41 -35.15
CA ALA A 5 -59.83 43.84 -33.89
C ALA A 5 -58.34 43.42 -33.93
N PRO A 6 -57.61 43.52 -32.80
CA PRO A 6 -56.19 43.19 -32.73
C PRO A 6 -55.95 41.69 -32.85
N ARG A 7 -55.00 41.33 -33.71
CA ARG A 7 -54.57 39.96 -34.01
C ARG A 7 -53.63 39.48 -32.90
N THR A 8 -54.05 38.53 -32.08
CA THR A 8 -53.21 37.90 -31.05
C THR A 8 -52.12 37.03 -31.68
N ALA A 9 -50.86 37.31 -31.35
CA ALA A 9 -49.71 36.52 -31.80
C ALA A 9 -49.64 35.16 -31.06
N PRO A 10 -49.17 34.08 -31.72
CA PRO A 10 -49.06 32.77 -31.09
C PRO A 10 -47.98 32.77 -30.01
N ALA A 11 -48.30 32.13 -28.88
CA ALA A 11 -47.43 31.97 -27.73
C ALA A 11 -46.11 31.26 -28.12
N ARG A 12 -44.99 31.86 -27.75
CA ARG A 12 -43.62 31.38 -28.00
C ARG A 12 -43.40 30.06 -27.27
N ALA A 13 -42.93 29.05 -28.00
CA ALA A 13 -42.71 27.70 -27.50
C ALA A 13 -41.67 27.69 -26.36
N ASP A 14 -42.16 27.27 -25.20
CA ASP A 14 -41.52 26.63 -24.04
C ASP A 14 -39.99 26.40 -24.14
N ASP A 15 -39.19 27.41 -23.75
CA ASP A 15 -37.77 27.28 -23.45
C ASP A 15 -37.60 26.61 -22.07
N ARG A 16 -37.82 25.28 -21.99
CA ARG A 16 -37.44 24.55 -20.77
C ARG A 16 -35.93 24.32 -20.73
N PRO A 17 -35.21 24.82 -19.72
CA PRO A 17 -33.80 24.55 -19.57
C PRO A 17 -33.60 23.04 -19.33
N LYS A 18 -32.89 22.39 -20.25
CA LYS A 18 -32.44 21.00 -20.07
C LYS A 18 -31.50 20.96 -18.87
N SER A 19 -32.01 20.49 -17.73
CA SER A 19 -31.25 20.22 -16.50
C SER A 19 -30.15 19.18 -16.79
N LYS A 20 -28.93 19.68 -17.05
CA LYS A 20 -27.71 18.86 -17.20
C LYS A 20 -27.04 18.56 -15.84
N GLY A 21 -27.65 18.96 -14.72
CA GLY A 21 -27.01 18.98 -13.40
C GLY A 21 -26.99 17.65 -12.65
N GLY A 22 -27.86 16.68 -12.98
CA GLY A 22 -28.05 15.50 -12.12
C GLY A 22 -26.93 14.45 -12.17
N ILE A 23 -26.37 14.18 -13.36
CA ILE A 23 -25.45 13.06 -13.55
C ILE A 23 -24.06 13.37 -12.99
N GLY A 24 -23.57 14.60 -13.18
CA GLY A 24 -22.25 15.00 -12.67
C GLY A 24 -22.18 15.02 -11.15
N THR A 25 -23.23 15.51 -10.49
CA THR A 25 -23.31 15.52 -9.02
C THR A 25 -23.35 14.10 -8.44
N PHE A 26 -24.08 13.18 -9.09
CA PHE A 26 -24.16 11.79 -8.65
C PHE A 26 -22.80 11.07 -8.76
N ILE A 27 -22.08 11.25 -9.87
CA ILE A 27 -20.73 10.68 -10.05
C ILE A 27 -19.76 11.26 -9.01
N GLY A 28 -19.83 12.57 -8.74
CA GLY A 28 -18.99 13.22 -7.73
C GLY A 28 -19.19 12.64 -6.32
N ILE A 29 -20.45 12.38 -5.92
CA ILE A 29 -20.77 11.78 -4.62
C ILE A 29 -20.24 10.34 -4.54
N LEU A 30 -20.37 9.55 -5.61
CA LEU A 30 -19.84 8.17 -5.62
C LEU A 30 -18.32 8.14 -5.48
N ILE A 31 -17.60 9.02 -6.19
CA ILE A 31 -16.13 9.11 -6.08
C ILE A 31 -15.72 9.56 -4.69
N ALA A 32 -16.35 10.61 -4.14
CA ALA A 32 -16.06 11.10 -2.80
C ALA A 32 -16.36 10.04 -1.72
N GLY A 33 -17.47 9.30 -1.88
CA GLY A 33 -17.83 8.19 -1.00
C GLY A 33 -16.84 7.02 -1.09
N ALA A 34 -16.38 6.66 -2.30
CA ALA A 34 -15.39 5.62 -2.49
C ALA A 34 -14.03 6.01 -1.86
N VAL A 35 -13.55 7.23 -2.11
CA VAL A 35 -12.32 7.76 -1.51
C VAL A 35 -12.45 7.84 0.00
N GLY A 36 -13.58 8.36 0.51
CA GLY A 36 -13.86 8.44 1.94
C GLY A 36 -13.91 7.07 2.61
N THR A 37 -14.47 6.06 1.94
CA THR A 37 -14.50 4.67 2.44
C THR A 37 -13.10 4.06 2.45
N VAL A 38 -12.30 4.26 1.41
CA VAL A 38 -10.90 3.78 1.38
C VAL A 38 -10.09 4.42 2.52
N VAL A 39 -10.21 5.74 2.70
CA VAL A 39 -9.55 6.46 3.79
C VAL A 39 -10.07 5.98 5.15
N PHE A 40 -11.37 5.77 5.31
CA PHE A 40 -11.95 5.27 6.56
C PHE A 40 -11.52 3.84 6.86
N VAL A 41 -11.54 2.92 5.90
CA VAL A 41 -11.07 1.54 6.07
C VAL A 41 -9.58 1.52 6.44
N TYR A 42 -8.79 2.41 5.83
CA TYR A 42 -7.37 2.59 6.14
C TYR A 42 -7.14 3.14 7.55
N LEU A 43 -7.92 4.15 7.97
CA LEU A 43 -7.80 4.78 9.30
C LEU A 43 -8.45 3.99 10.43
N SER A 44 -9.46 3.18 10.14
CA SER A 44 -10.20 2.37 11.14
C SER A 44 -9.47 1.08 11.52
N GLY A 45 -8.36 0.74 10.85
CA GLY A 45 -7.65 -0.51 11.08
C GLY A 45 -8.44 -1.76 10.68
N ILE A 46 -9.52 -1.60 9.89
CA ILE A 46 -10.36 -2.72 9.42
C ILE A 46 -9.59 -3.59 8.41
N PHE A 47 -8.64 -3.01 7.67
CA PHE A 47 -7.66 -3.80 6.94
C PHE A 47 -6.45 -4.04 7.85
N PRO A 48 -6.19 -5.28 8.32
CA PRO A 48 -5.08 -5.54 9.22
C PRO A 48 -3.73 -5.26 8.55
N TYR A 49 -3.65 -5.40 7.22
CA TYR A 49 -2.40 -5.22 6.49
C TYR A 49 -2.51 -4.07 5.48
N VAL A 50 -1.54 -3.16 5.51
CA VAL A 50 -1.39 -2.08 4.55
C VAL A 50 -0.52 -2.50 3.34
N GLY A 51 0.15 -3.66 3.43
CA GLY A 51 0.86 -4.25 2.31
C GLY A 51 1.30 -5.70 2.53
N ARG A 52 1.76 -6.32 1.45
CA ARG A 52 2.26 -7.68 1.37
C ARG A 52 3.43 -7.74 0.39
N GLU A 53 4.41 -8.58 0.69
CA GLU A 53 5.48 -8.94 -0.23
C GLU A 53 5.73 -10.43 -0.17
N SER A 54 5.87 -11.06 -1.33
CA SER A 54 6.33 -12.44 -1.41
C SER A 54 7.51 -12.54 -2.35
N GLY A 55 8.55 -13.26 -1.95
CA GLY A 55 9.75 -13.43 -2.74
C GLY A 55 10.25 -14.87 -2.66
N ARG A 56 10.99 -15.28 -3.70
CA ARG A 56 11.60 -16.60 -3.75
C ARG A 56 12.97 -16.51 -4.40
N LEU A 57 13.97 -16.99 -3.70
CA LEU A 57 15.34 -17.16 -4.18
C LEU A 57 15.68 -18.64 -4.08
N GLU A 58 15.40 -19.38 -5.15
CA GLU A 58 15.74 -20.79 -5.25
C GLU A 58 16.32 -21.12 -6.62
N GLY A 59 17.35 -21.96 -6.62
CA GLY A 59 17.97 -22.47 -7.84
C GLY A 59 18.97 -21.52 -8.53
N PRO A 60 19.54 -21.96 -9.68
CA PRO A 60 20.64 -21.25 -10.35
C PRO A 60 20.24 -19.88 -10.92
N ALA A 61 18.99 -19.71 -11.37
CA ALA A 61 18.49 -18.45 -11.90
C ALA A 61 18.36 -17.38 -10.79
N ALA A 62 17.90 -17.77 -9.60
CA ALA A 62 17.81 -16.88 -8.44
C ALA A 62 19.18 -16.38 -7.99
N ALA A 63 20.21 -17.22 -8.08
CA ALA A 63 21.59 -16.83 -7.80
C ALA A 63 22.08 -15.71 -8.74
N ALA A 64 21.79 -15.82 -10.03
CA ALA A 64 22.15 -14.79 -11.01
C ALA A 64 21.41 -13.46 -10.76
N HIS A 65 20.13 -13.53 -10.41
CA HIS A 65 19.36 -12.34 -10.03
C HIS A 65 19.94 -11.65 -8.79
N TYR A 66 20.21 -12.43 -7.74
CA TYR A 66 20.77 -11.90 -6.50
C TYR A 66 22.15 -11.25 -6.72
N GLN A 67 23.01 -11.88 -7.53
CA GLN A 67 24.32 -11.30 -7.90
C GLN A 67 24.20 -10.01 -8.73
N ALA A 68 23.13 -9.86 -9.51
CA ALA A 68 22.81 -8.62 -10.22
C ALA A 68 22.18 -7.55 -9.31
N GLY A 69 22.07 -7.79 -7.99
CA GLY A 69 21.45 -6.89 -7.03
C GLY A 69 19.92 -6.90 -7.06
N PHE A 70 19.31 -7.88 -7.72
CA PHE A 70 17.86 -7.99 -7.86
C PHE A 70 17.32 -9.21 -7.11
N VAL A 71 16.29 -9.00 -6.31
CA VAL A 71 15.56 -10.09 -5.65
C VAL A 71 14.19 -10.19 -6.32
N PRO A 72 13.85 -11.32 -6.96
CA PRO A 72 12.51 -11.52 -7.50
C PRO A 72 11.50 -11.52 -6.36
N SER A 73 10.74 -10.42 -6.25
CA SER A 73 9.70 -10.22 -5.25
C SER A 73 8.46 -9.63 -5.91
N GLU A 74 7.29 -10.16 -5.55
CA GLU A 74 6.00 -9.55 -5.83
C GLU A 74 5.58 -8.73 -4.62
N THR A 75 5.54 -7.40 -4.78
CA THR A 75 5.07 -6.47 -3.74
C THR A 75 3.69 -5.95 -4.12
N LEU A 76 2.73 -6.08 -3.19
CA LEU A 76 1.40 -5.48 -3.28
C LEU A 76 1.21 -4.52 -2.11
N GLY A 77 0.90 -3.26 -2.42
CA GLY A 77 0.77 -2.18 -1.42
C GLY A 77 1.99 -1.26 -1.39
N LEU A 78 1.98 -0.29 -0.47
CA LEU A 78 3.11 0.63 -0.29
C LEU A 78 4.07 0.07 0.75
N LYS A 79 5.38 0.34 0.59
CA LYS A 79 6.39 0.04 1.61
C LYS A 79 6.67 1.24 2.52
N THR A 80 6.31 2.43 2.08
CA THR A 80 6.53 3.70 2.78
C THR A 80 5.21 4.31 3.20
N PHE A 81 5.06 4.60 4.50
CA PHE A 81 3.85 5.19 5.06
C PHE A 81 4.16 6.23 6.12
N TYR A 82 3.23 7.17 6.31
CA TYR A 82 3.26 8.10 7.41
C TYR A 82 2.64 7.45 8.66
N TYR A 83 3.42 7.24 9.71
CA TYR A 83 2.94 6.75 10.99
C TYR A 83 2.89 7.87 12.03
N LEU A 84 1.95 7.76 12.96
CA LEU A 84 1.79 8.66 14.10
C LEU A 84 2.56 8.12 15.31
N SER A 85 3.09 9.03 16.13
CA SER A 85 3.66 8.69 17.44
C SER A 85 2.65 7.92 18.29
N GLY A 86 3.12 6.86 18.96
CA GLY A 86 2.30 5.97 19.78
C GLY A 86 1.73 4.76 19.02
N GLN A 87 1.78 4.75 17.69
CA GLN A 87 1.42 3.57 16.90
C GLN A 87 2.49 2.48 17.00
N THR A 88 2.08 1.27 16.67
CA THR A 88 2.96 0.10 16.57
C THR A 88 2.89 -0.45 15.15
N VAL A 89 4.02 -0.44 14.46
CA VAL A 89 4.18 -1.15 13.18
C VAL A 89 4.39 -2.63 13.49
N PHE A 90 3.75 -3.48 12.70
CA PHE A 90 3.95 -4.92 12.79
C PHE A 90 4.19 -5.50 11.40
N VAL A 91 5.03 -6.52 11.36
CA VAL A 91 5.46 -7.24 10.17
C VAL A 91 5.35 -8.73 10.49
N GLU A 92 4.30 -9.36 9.96
CA GLU A 92 4.11 -10.80 10.03
C GLU A 92 4.89 -11.46 8.89
N TYR A 93 5.60 -12.54 9.19
CA TYR A 93 6.35 -13.28 8.18
C TYR A 93 6.06 -14.78 8.25
N ASP A 94 6.11 -15.42 7.08
CA ASP A 94 6.17 -16.86 6.89
C ASP A 94 7.35 -17.13 5.95
N ALA A 95 8.41 -17.74 6.47
CA ALA A 95 9.67 -17.93 5.76
C ALA A 95 10.07 -19.41 5.72
N ALA A 96 10.49 -19.88 4.54
CA ALA A 96 11.15 -21.15 4.33
C ALA A 96 12.62 -20.88 3.96
N ILE A 97 13.52 -21.04 4.93
CA ILE A 97 14.94 -20.72 4.83
C ILE A 97 15.74 -22.02 4.75
N ALA A 98 16.39 -22.24 3.60
CA ALA A 98 17.32 -23.35 3.40
C ALA A 98 18.78 -22.91 3.53
N ALA A 99 19.10 -21.65 3.19
CA ALA A 99 20.41 -21.04 3.43
C ALA A 99 20.29 -19.51 3.53
N GLY A 100 21.13 -18.88 4.35
CA GLY A 100 21.11 -17.44 4.59
C GLY A 100 20.07 -17.02 5.63
N ALA A 101 19.56 -15.81 5.49
CA ALA A 101 18.53 -15.28 6.37
C ALA A 101 17.63 -14.26 5.65
N LEU A 102 16.48 -13.97 6.24
CA LEU A 102 15.59 -12.89 5.83
C LEU A 102 15.74 -11.73 6.80
N ARG A 103 16.21 -10.59 6.31
CA ARG A 103 16.30 -9.35 7.08
C ARG A 103 15.05 -8.50 6.87
N LEU A 104 14.39 -8.15 7.96
CA LEU A 104 13.27 -7.23 8.02
C LEU A 104 13.75 -5.94 8.71
N THR A 105 13.48 -4.79 8.11
CA THR A 105 13.83 -3.48 8.69
C THR A 105 12.64 -2.54 8.69
N VAL A 106 12.60 -1.67 9.70
CA VAL A 106 11.74 -0.48 9.70
C VAL A 106 12.66 0.73 9.83
N MET A 107 12.67 1.58 8.80
CA MET A 107 13.53 2.75 8.69
C MET A 107 12.68 4.00 8.73
N ARG A 108 13.15 5.08 9.37
CA ARG A 108 12.52 6.40 9.26
C ARG A 108 13.18 7.15 8.10
N GLU A 109 12.37 7.70 7.20
CA GLU A 109 12.88 8.49 6.08
C GLU A 109 13.67 9.71 6.59
N GLY A 110 14.83 9.96 5.98
CA GLY A 110 15.73 11.03 6.39
C GLY A 110 16.60 10.72 7.61
N MET A 111 16.54 9.50 8.16
CA MET A 111 17.50 9.01 9.16
C MET A 111 18.47 8.01 8.53
N PRO A 112 19.78 8.08 8.86
CA PRO A 112 20.79 7.21 8.26
C PRO A 112 20.72 5.76 8.73
N GLU A 113 20.03 5.48 9.84
CA GLU A 113 19.99 4.17 10.48
C GLU A 113 18.57 3.60 10.53
N SER A 114 18.46 2.26 10.47
CA SER A 114 17.19 1.58 10.69
C SER A 114 16.75 1.75 12.14
N LEU A 115 15.48 2.08 12.35
CA LEU A 115 14.94 2.23 13.70
C LEU A 115 14.97 0.89 14.44
N ARG A 116 14.68 -0.19 13.70
CA ARG A 116 14.81 -1.57 14.15
C ARG A 116 15.10 -2.49 12.97
N GLU A 117 15.91 -3.50 13.25
CA GLU A 117 16.23 -4.61 12.36
C GLU A 117 15.88 -5.94 13.06
N HIS A 118 15.38 -6.90 12.28
CA HIS A 118 15.13 -8.27 12.69
C HIS A 118 15.62 -9.23 11.61
N VAL A 119 16.51 -10.15 11.98
CA VAL A 119 17.07 -11.15 11.07
C VAL A 119 16.47 -12.52 11.42
N VAL A 120 15.76 -13.10 10.46
CA VAL A 120 15.14 -14.42 10.56
C VAL A 120 16.08 -15.43 9.94
N THR A 121 16.66 -16.33 10.74
CA THR A 121 17.63 -17.34 10.30
C THR A 121 17.02 -18.75 10.20
N ALA A 122 15.84 -18.97 10.79
CA ALA A 122 15.16 -20.26 10.80
C ALA A 122 13.83 -20.18 10.05
N SER A 123 13.43 -21.29 9.43
CA SER A 123 12.12 -21.41 8.80
C SER A 123 10.99 -21.33 9.83
N GLY A 124 9.89 -20.69 9.47
CA GLY A 124 8.70 -20.63 10.29
C GLY A 124 7.93 -19.32 10.14
N ARG A 125 6.90 -19.19 10.97
CA ARG A 125 6.08 -18.00 11.09
C ARG A 125 6.49 -17.19 12.31
N GLY A 126 6.44 -15.88 12.18
CA GLY A 126 6.70 -14.98 13.29
C GLY A 126 6.14 -13.59 13.09
N LEU A 127 6.32 -12.77 14.12
CA LEU A 127 5.83 -11.40 14.15
C LEU A 127 6.95 -10.48 14.63
N PHE A 128 7.29 -9.50 13.80
CA PHE A 128 8.23 -8.43 14.12
C PHE A 128 7.46 -7.14 14.43
N VAL A 129 7.69 -6.56 15.60
CA VAL A 129 6.91 -5.43 16.13
C VAL A 129 7.83 -4.26 16.43
N VAL A 130 7.46 -3.06 15.96
CA VAL A 130 8.26 -1.85 16.12
C VAL A 130 7.38 -0.69 16.62
N PRO A 131 7.57 -0.22 17.87
CA PRO A 131 6.86 0.95 18.37
C PRO A 131 7.36 2.24 17.71
N ILE A 132 6.44 3.14 17.36
CA ILE A 132 6.74 4.42 16.70
C ILE A 132 6.81 5.52 17.76
N ALA A 133 8.03 5.95 18.09
CA ALA A 133 8.25 7.01 19.07
C ALA A 133 7.88 8.41 18.55
N SER A 134 7.99 8.66 17.25
CA SER A 134 7.79 9.99 16.64
C SER A 134 7.04 9.89 15.32
N SER A 135 6.12 10.82 15.05
CA SER A 135 5.40 10.83 13.76
C SER A 135 6.35 11.11 12.59
N GLY A 136 6.10 10.47 11.44
CA GLY A 136 6.93 10.64 10.25
C GLY A 136 6.69 9.59 9.17
N LEU A 137 7.44 9.71 8.07
CA LEU A 137 7.48 8.68 7.04
C LEU A 137 8.44 7.57 7.44
N TYR A 138 7.99 6.33 7.29
CA TYR A 138 8.78 5.13 7.55
C TYR A 138 8.66 4.16 6.40
N THR A 139 9.75 3.45 6.12
CA THR A 139 9.86 2.44 5.08
C THR A 139 10.13 1.08 5.68
N ILE A 140 9.40 0.08 5.19
CA ILE A 140 9.59 -1.33 5.54
C ILE A 140 10.51 -1.96 4.50
N GLY A 141 11.65 -2.46 4.96
CA GLY A 141 12.62 -3.19 4.15
C GLY A 141 12.48 -4.68 4.37
N VAL A 142 12.51 -5.43 3.27
CA VAL A 142 12.58 -6.89 3.25
C VAL A 142 13.74 -7.24 2.35
N ALA A 143 14.76 -7.91 2.88
CA ALA A 143 15.97 -8.22 2.15
C ALA A 143 16.47 -9.62 2.52
N PRO A 144 16.66 -10.53 1.55
CA PRO A 144 17.44 -11.74 1.78
C PRO A 144 18.90 -11.35 2.04
N VAL A 145 19.54 -12.01 2.99
CA VAL A 145 20.95 -11.80 3.33
C VAL A 145 21.70 -13.14 3.33
N PRO A 146 22.98 -13.18 2.89
CA PRO A 146 23.79 -14.39 2.92
C PRO A 146 24.01 -14.86 4.36
N SER A 147 24.28 -16.16 4.55
CA SER A 147 24.59 -16.66 5.90
C SER A 147 25.97 -16.13 6.30
N PRO A 148 26.15 -15.62 7.53
CA PRO A 148 27.48 -15.27 8.02
C PRO A 148 28.38 -16.51 8.18
N GLU A 149 27.80 -17.69 8.37
CA GLU A 149 28.53 -18.95 8.58
C GLU A 149 28.90 -19.64 7.26
N ASP A 150 28.13 -19.39 6.22
CA ASP A 150 28.25 -20.05 4.93
C ASP A 150 28.07 -18.98 3.87
N ALA A 151 29.16 -18.50 3.27
CA ALA A 151 29.17 -17.44 2.24
C ALA A 151 28.38 -17.80 0.96
N ALA A 152 27.67 -18.92 1.00
CA ALA A 152 26.67 -19.33 0.05
C ALA A 152 25.56 -18.27 -0.11
N LEU A 153 25.06 -18.18 -1.34
CA LEU A 153 23.95 -17.32 -1.69
C LEU A 153 22.71 -17.69 -0.88
N PRO A 154 21.88 -16.70 -0.47
CA PRO A 154 20.64 -16.98 0.23
C PRO A 154 19.73 -17.86 -0.62
N ARG A 155 19.17 -18.90 0.01
CA ARG A 155 18.17 -19.79 -0.57
C ARG A 155 16.97 -19.83 0.34
N LEU A 156 15.93 -19.08 -0.04
CA LEU A 156 14.75 -18.92 0.80
C LEU A 156 13.52 -18.51 -0.02
N ALA A 157 12.35 -18.84 0.51
CA ALA A 157 11.07 -18.33 0.07
C ALA A 157 10.40 -17.62 1.26
N TYR A 158 9.70 -16.52 1.00
CA TYR A 158 9.02 -15.79 2.06
C TYR A 158 7.71 -15.17 1.59
N THR A 159 6.81 -14.98 2.55
CA THR A 159 5.71 -14.04 2.47
C THR A 159 5.74 -13.16 3.72
N VAL A 160 5.62 -11.85 3.52
CA VAL A 160 5.60 -10.84 4.56
C VAL A 160 4.34 -10.01 4.40
N HIS A 161 3.66 -9.74 5.50
CA HIS A 161 2.53 -8.83 5.58
C HIS A 161 2.84 -7.75 6.62
N TRP A 162 2.44 -6.51 6.38
CA TRP A 162 2.70 -5.44 7.32
C TRP A 162 1.51 -4.51 7.53
N GLY A 163 1.45 -3.91 8.70
CA GLY A 163 0.36 -3.06 9.17
C GLY A 163 0.81 -2.14 10.29
N ALA A 164 -0.13 -1.32 10.76
CA ALA A 164 0.03 -0.56 11.99
C ALA A 164 -1.24 -0.67 12.84
N ARG A 165 -1.06 -0.62 14.15
CA ARG A 165 -2.13 -0.62 15.16
C ARG A 165 -1.81 0.34 16.30
#